data_AF-A0A0Q8ST76-F1
#
_entry.id   AF-A0A0Q8ST76-F1
#
_cell.length_a   1.000
_cell.length_b   1.000
_cell.length_c   1.000
_cell.angle_alpha   90.00
_cell.angle_beta   90.00
_cell.angle_gamma   90.00
#
_symmetry.space_group_name_H-M   'P 1'
#
loop_
_entity.id
_entity.type
_entity.pdbx_description
1 polymer ?
#
loop_
_entity_poly.entity_id
_entity_poly.type
_entity_poly.pdbx_seq_one_letter_code
_entity_poly.pdbx_strand_id
1 'polypeptide(L)' 'MRGLITLAWVLPAGPLLTLLLFPWWSWVEAATGWESMGHSGPAGWCYGAVWCALLALALLGPRIARRLLRG' A
#
# COMPACT_ATOMS: atom_id res chain seq x y z
N MET A 1 -13.58 15.03 -10.57
CA MET A 1 -14.36 14.01 -9.83
C MET A 1 -13.68 12.64 -9.76
N ARG A 2 -13.24 12.03 -10.88
CA ARG A 2 -12.61 10.68 -10.87
C ARG A 2 -11.43 10.55 -9.90
N GLY A 3 -10.50 11.52 -9.87
CA GLY A 3 -9.35 11.48 -8.96
C GLY A 3 -9.72 11.57 -7.47
N LEU A 4 -10.75 12.36 -7.13
CA LEU A 4 -11.28 12.45 -5.75
C LEU A 4 -11.90 11.12 -5.31
N ILE A 5 -12.64 10.45 -6.19
CA ILE A 5 -13.21 9.12 -5.90
C ILE A 5 -12.09 8.11 -5.66
N THR A 6 -11.04 8.12 -6.48
CA THR A 6 -9.89 7.23 -6.27
C THR A 6 -9.19 7.49 -4.94
N LEU A 7 -8.96 8.76 -4.58
CA LEU A 7 -8.36 9.13 -3.29
C LEU A 7 -9.24 8.76 -2.10
N ALA A 8 -10.57 8.87 -2.23
CA ALA A 8 -11.52 8.48 -1.20
C ALA A 8 -11.42 6.99 -0.86
N TRP A 9 -11.09 6.13 -1.82
CA TRP A 9 -10.86 4.70 -1.59
C TRP A 9 -9.50 4.38 -0.96
N VAL A 10 -8.46 5.19 -1.21
CA VAL A 10 -7.12 4.95 -0.67
C VAL A 10 -7.11 5.02 0.87
N LEU A 11 -7.87 5.95 1.44
CA LEU A 11 -7.96 6.17 2.89
C LEU A 11 -8.39 4.89 3.65
N PRO A 12 -9.56 4.28 3.38
CA PRO A 12 -9.98 3.05 4.06
C PRO A 12 -9.22 1.81 3.59
N ALA A 13 -8.76 1.77 2.32
CA ALA A 13 -8.03 0.61 1.80
C ALA A 13 -6.67 0.42 2.45
N GLY A 14 -5.99 1.49 2.88
CA GLY A 14 -4.65 1.40 3.48
C GLY A 14 -4.60 0.50 4.71
N PRO A 15 -5.36 0.79 5.78
CA PRO A 15 -5.38 -0.06 6.97
C PRO A 15 -5.82 -1.50 6.67
N LEU A 16 -6.85 -1.68 5.84
CA LEU A 16 -7.35 -3.01 5.48
C LEU A 16 -6.28 -3.84 4.74
N LEU A 17 -5.60 -3.26 3.76
CA LEU A 17 -4.52 -3.94 3.04
C LEU A 17 -3.30 -4.16 3.92
N THR A 18 -3.00 -3.22 4.82
CA THR A 18 -1.90 -3.41 5.79
C THR A 18 -2.15 -4.64 6.66
N LEU A 19 -3.38 -4.83 7.13
CA LEU A 19 -3.78 -6.01 7.90
C LEU A 19 -3.86 -7.29 7.05
N LEU A 20 -4.32 -7.20 5.80
CA LEU A 20 -4.29 -8.36 4.88
C LEU A 20 -2.86 -8.81 4.54
N LEU A 21 -1.91 -7.88 4.56
CA LEU A 21 -0.48 -8.12 4.36
C LEU A 21 0.25 -8.55 5.64
N PHE A 22 -0.46 -8.87 6.73
CA PHE A 22 0.14 -9.37 7.97
C PHE A 22 1.22 -10.44 7.78
N PRO A 23 1.01 -11.53 7.01
CA PRO A 23 2.07 -12.55 6.83
C PRO A 23 3.29 -11.99 6.09
N TRP A 24 3.08 -11.03 5.18
CA TRP A 24 4.17 -10.37 4.47
C TRP A 24 5.00 -9.51 5.42
N TRP A 25 4.38 -8.71 6.30
CA TRP A 25 5.09 -7.90 7.28
C TRP A 25 5.89 -8.74 8.27
N SER A 26 5.32 -9.85 8.73
CA SER A 26 6.06 -10.80 9.57
C SER A 26 7.27 -11.39 8.87
N TRP A 27 7.16 -11.70 7.57
CA TRP A 27 8.30 -12.14 6.78
C TRP A 27 9.36 -11.04 6.59
N VAL A 28 8.94 -9.79 6.32
CA VAL A 28 9.87 -8.66 6.15
C VAL A 28 10.70 -8.45 7.41
N GLU A 29 10.07 -8.47 8.59
CA GLU A 29 10.79 -8.37 9.86
C GLU A 29 11.78 -9.52 10.04
N ALA A 30 11.36 -10.77 9.78
CA ALA A 30 12.26 -11.92 9.87
C ALA A 30 13.44 -11.85 8.89
N ALA A 31 13.22 -11.31 7.69
CA ALA A 31 14.24 -11.22 6.64
C ALA A 31 15.20 -10.03 6.81
N THR A 32 14.73 -8.92 7.38
CA THR A 32 15.48 -7.65 7.43
C THR A 32 15.89 -7.24 8.85
N GLY A 33 15.27 -7.82 9.88
CA GLY A 33 15.41 -7.40 11.27
C GLY A 33 14.76 -6.06 11.60
N TRP A 34 14.02 -5.45 10.67
CA TRP A 34 13.29 -4.20 10.91
C TRP A 34 11.94 -4.50 11.54
N GLU A 35 11.59 -3.77 12.61
CA GLU A 35 10.32 -3.94 13.32
C GLU A 35 9.13 -3.60 12.42
N SER A 36 8.49 -4.61 11.84
CA SER A 36 7.26 -4.50 11.03
C SER A 36 6.03 -4.92 11.81
N MET A 37 6.19 -5.71 12.87
CA MET A 37 5.17 -6.36 13.68
C MET A 37 5.41 -6.04 15.15
N GLY A 38 4.84 -4.92 15.62
CA GLY A 38 4.88 -4.55 17.02
C GLY A 38 3.91 -5.37 17.87
N HIS A 39 3.87 -5.08 19.18
CA HIS A 39 3.01 -5.78 20.16
C HIS A 39 1.51 -5.82 19.80
N SER A 40 1.02 -4.85 19.04
CA SER A 40 -0.40 -4.69 18.71
C SER A 40 -0.71 -4.90 17.23
N GLY A 41 0.22 -5.45 16.45
CA GLY A 41 0.10 -5.65 15.01
C GLY A 41 1.12 -4.83 14.21
N PRO A 42 0.83 -4.50 12.95
CA PRO A 42 1.79 -3.84 12.07
C PRO A 42 2.29 -2.52 12.65
N ALA A 43 3.59 -2.25 12.52
CA ALA A 43 4.19 -0.99 12.92
C ALA A 43 3.64 0.18 12.08
N GLY A 44 3.74 1.41 12.60
CA GLY A 44 3.19 2.61 11.95
C GLY A 44 3.69 2.83 10.51
N TRP A 45 4.93 2.46 10.23
CA TRP A 45 5.50 2.61 8.89
C TRP A 45 4.88 1.65 7.87
N CYS A 46 4.38 0.48 8.29
CA CYS A 46 3.71 -0.47 7.40
C CYS A 46 2.47 0.18 6.76
N TYR A 47 1.68 0.93 7.54
CA TYR A 47 0.54 1.70 7.04
C TYR A 47 0.98 2.79 6.06
N GLY A 48 2.03 3.53 6.41
CA GLY A 48 2.63 4.54 5.52
C GLY A 48 3.06 3.94 4.19
N ALA A 49 3.76 2.81 4.21
CA ALA A 49 4.23 2.10 3.02
C ALA A 49 3.06 1.68 2.12
N VAL A 50 1.99 1.11 2.68
CA VAL A 50 0.79 0.72 1.92
C VAL A 50 0.09 1.94 1.32
N TRP A 51 -0.11 3.02 2.08
CA TRP A 51 -0.70 4.24 1.54
C TRP A 51 0.14 4.84 0.41
N CYS A 52 1.47 4.88 0.56
CA CYS A 52 2.37 5.34 -0.50
C CYS A 52 2.24 4.46 -1.75
N ALA A 53 2.18 3.13 -1.61
CA ALA A 53 2.00 2.20 -2.72
C ALA A 53 0.65 2.41 -3.41
N LEU A 54 -0.44 2.57 -2.65
CA LEU A 54 -1.77 2.84 -3.19
C LEU A 54 -1.86 4.18 -3.92
N LEU A 55 -1.26 5.23 -3.37
CA LEU A 55 -1.18 6.54 -4.01
C LEU A 55 -0.38 6.47 -5.31
N ALA A 56 0.77 5.78 -5.30
CA ALA A 56 1.58 5.56 -6.49
C ALA A 56 0.79 4.81 -7.57
N LEU A 57 0.07 3.75 -7.20
CA LEU A 57 -0.77 2.99 -8.12
C LEU A 57 -1.91 3.84 -8.69
N ALA A 58 -2.61 4.61 -7.85
CA ALA A 58 -3.69 5.49 -8.26
C ALA A 58 -3.23 6.58 -9.25
N LEU A 59 -2.05 7.16 -9.02
CA LEU A 59 -1.51 8.24 -9.83
C LEU A 59 -0.81 7.74 -11.10
N LEU A 60 -0.01 6.68 -10.98
CA LEU A 60 0.88 6.22 -12.05
C LEU A 60 0.28 5.06 -12.86
N GLY A 61 -0.51 4.19 -12.25
CA GLY A 61 -1.12 3.03 -12.90
C GLY A 61 -1.86 3.38 -14.20
N PRO A 62 -2.78 4.38 -14.20
CA PRO A 62 -3.46 4.79 -15.43
C PRO A 62 -2.53 5.39 -16.49
N ARG A 63 -1.40 5.98 -16.10
CA ARG A 63 -0.42 6.54 -17.05
C ARG A 63 0.38 5.41 -17.70
N ILE A 64 0.82 4.44 -16.91
CA ILE A 64 1.58 3.27 -17.37
C ILE A 64 0.70 2.39 -18.25
N ALA A 65 -0.51 2.05 -17.81
CA ALA A 65 -1.46 1.24 -18.58
C ALA A 65 -1.76 1.86 -19.96
N ARG A 66 -1.96 3.19 -20.01
CA ARG A 66 -2.18 3.89 -21.28
C ARG A 66 -0.95 3.88 -22.20
N ARG A 67 0.27 3.84 -21.66
CA ARG A 67 1.49 3.69 -22.47
C ARG A 67 1.59 2.28 -23.05
N LEU A 68 1.35 1.26 -22.22
CA LEU A 68 1.42 -0.15 -22.64
C LEU A 68 0.36 -0.50 -23.69
N LEU A 69 -0.87 0.01 -23.56
CA LEU A 69 -1.96 -0.26 -24.50
C LEU A 69 -1.89 0.55 -25.81
N ARG A 70 -0.96 1.50 -25.92
CA ARG A 70 -0.75 2.32 -27.13
C ARG A 70 0.53 1.93 -27.89
N GLY A 71 1.31 1.00 -27.34
CA GLY A 71 2.50 0.43 -27.99
C GLY A 71 2.18 -0.81 -28.80
#